data_AF-A0A9Q0MJK0-F1
#
_entry.id   AF-A0A9Q0MJK0-F1
#
_cell.length_a   1.000
_cell.length_b   1.000
_cell.length_c   1.000
_cell.angle_alpha   90.00
_cell.angle_beta   90.00
_cell.angle_gamma   90.00
#
_symmetry.space_group_name_H-M   'P 1'
#
loop_
_entity.id
_entity.type
_entity.pdbx_description
1 polymer ?
#
loop_
_entity_poly.entity_id
_entity_poly.type
_entity_poly.pdbx_seq_one_letter_code
_entity_poly.pdbx_strand_id
1 'polypeptide(L)'
;YLDEDLPYRSKLPGLHPTLRQFKDYLPKKGNFRFFFKTTCEDLDNPIIQEEIVNDDEILPFKMPHSHNHGPGCSHEATDVDNALEMGIQYSLYSKIDMINLECLNEETEGSGKFVFKPYEDRLDFTKFVQSDADEELLLNIPFTGNIKLKAMIIIGANDDSHPNRVKIYKNRPKMCFDDCQSTPDQEFELHRDMDGTFEYPIKTVQFSSVHHLSLHFPSNFGADTTCIYYIGLKGEFSPMHHHGVTICTYESRPNVSDHKQDLFDSVNHQIH
;
A
#
# COMPACT_ATOMS: atom_id res chain seq x y z
N TYR A 1 12.60 14.00 -31.38
CA TYR A 1 11.26 14.56 -31.64
C TYR A 1 10.32 13.81 -30.72
N LEU A 2 9.71 14.53 -29.75
CA LEU A 2 8.48 14.28 -28.98
C LEU A 2 8.13 12.82 -28.61
N ASP A 3 7.92 12.46 -27.34
CA ASP A 3 6.81 12.88 -26.45
C ASP A 3 5.42 12.49 -27.01
N GLU A 4 4.47 11.96 -26.25
CA GLU A 4 4.46 11.57 -24.82
C GLU A 4 4.70 10.04 -24.71
N ASP A 5 4.15 9.15 -23.86
CA ASP A 5 3.15 9.19 -22.78
C ASP A 5 3.36 7.95 -21.84
N LEU A 6 2.66 7.87 -20.71
CA LEU A 6 2.67 6.76 -19.75
C LEU A 6 1.54 5.73 -20.02
N PRO A 7 1.57 4.52 -19.44
CA PRO A 7 0.43 3.60 -19.50
C PRO A 7 -0.85 4.23 -18.91
N TYR A 8 -1.82 4.50 -19.76
CA TYR A 8 -3.05 5.25 -19.44
C TYR A 8 -3.83 4.68 -18.25
N ARG A 9 -3.73 5.34 -17.09
CA ARG A 9 -4.63 5.15 -15.94
C ARG A 9 -5.91 5.98 -16.13
N SER A 10 -6.73 5.61 -17.12
CA SER A 10 -8.02 6.24 -17.36
C SER A 10 -8.99 6.00 -16.20
N LYS A 11 -9.57 7.08 -15.65
CA LYS A 11 -10.71 6.99 -14.73
C LYS A 11 -11.99 6.86 -15.56
N LEU A 12 -12.61 5.69 -15.55
CA LEU A 12 -13.94 5.50 -16.12
C LEU A 12 -14.98 6.24 -15.24
N PRO A 13 -15.89 7.05 -15.80
CA PRO A 13 -16.95 7.68 -15.03
C PRO A 13 -18.13 6.72 -14.81
N GLY A 14 -18.52 6.53 -13.55
CA GLY A 14 -19.68 5.73 -13.14
C GLY A 14 -19.36 4.75 -12.01
N LEU A 15 -20.36 4.39 -11.21
CA LEU A 15 -20.24 3.41 -10.13
C LEU A 15 -20.04 1.97 -10.66
N HIS A 16 -20.61 1.67 -11.82
CA HIS A 16 -20.64 0.35 -12.44
C HIS A 16 -20.42 0.48 -13.96
N PRO A 17 -19.17 0.61 -14.44
CA PRO A 17 -18.88 0.76 -15.86
C PRO A 17 -19.19 -0.55 -16.63
N THR A 18 -19.77 -0.44 -17.82
CA THR A 18 -19.98 -1.59 -18.72
C THR A 18 -18.81 -1.81 -19.68
N LEU A 19 -18.75 -2.99 -20.32
CA LEU A 19 -17.75 -3.27 -21.34
C LEU A 19 -17.77 -2.25 -22.50
N ARG A 20 -18.95 -1.79 -22.94
CA ARG A 20 -19.05 -0.74 -23.97
C ARG A 20 -18.39 0.56 -23.52
N GLN A 21 -18.67 0.99 -22.29
CA GLN A 21 -18.06 2.19 -21.70
C GLN A 21 -16.54 2.05 -21.55
N PHE A 22 -16.02 0.85 -21.29
CA PHE A 22 -14.58 0.61 -21.32
C PHE A 22 -13.99 0.68 -22.74
N LYS A 23 -14.66 0.06 -23.73
CA LYS A 23 -14.24 0.05 -25.14
C LYS A 23 -14.11 1.45 -25.74
N ASP A 24 -14.95 2.40 -25.34
CA ASP A 24 -14.89 3.79 -25.83
C ASP A 24 -13.70 4.60 -25.30
N TYR A 25 -13.05 4.16 -24.21
CA TYR A 25 -11.86 4.80 -23.63
C TYR A 25 -10.54 4.14 -24.07
N LEU A 26 -10.59 3.18 -25.00
CA LEU A 26 -9.39 2.55 -25.56
C LEU A 26 -8.75 3.44 -26.64
N PRO A 27 -7.42 3.69 -26.60
CA PRO A 27 -6.73 4.53 -27.58
C PRO A 27 -6.63 3.90 -28.98
N LYS A 28 -7.07 2.65 -29.15
CA LYS A 28 -7.16 1.94 -30.44
C LYS A 28 -8.46 1.16 -30.48
N LYS A 29 -9.28 1.37 -31.52
CA LYS A 29 -10.49 0.56 -31.77
C LYS A 29 -10.13 -0.66 -32.63
N GLY A 30 -10.71 -1.82 -32.32
CA GLY A 30 -10.42 -3.10 -32.97
C GLY A 30 -11.10 -4.28 -32.28
N ASN A 31 -11.03 -5.46 -32.90
CA ASN A 31 -11.65 -6.69 -32.38
C ASN A 31 -10.76 -7.34 -31.31
N PHE A 32 -10.91 -6.91 -30.07
CA PHE A 32 -10.23 -7.48 -28.90
C PHE A 32 -11.16 -8.38 -28.08
N ARG A 33 -10.59 -9.38 -27.41
CA ARG A 33 -11.25 -10.19 -26.36
C ARG A 33 -10.88 -9.62 -25.00
N PHE A 34 -11.83 -9.56 -24.07
CA PHE A 34 -11.68 -8.83 -22.82
C PHE A 34 -11.81 -9.77 -21.61
N PHE A 35 -10.73 -9.91 -20.86
CA PHE A 35 -10.65 -10.79 -19.69
C PHE A 35 -10.44 -9.95 -18.44
N PHE A 36 -11.36 -10.03 -17.49
CA PHE A 36 -11.29 -9.32 -16.22
C PHE A 36 -10.91 -10.27 -15.10
N LYS A 37 -10.18 -9.76 -14.09
CA LYS A 37 -9.70 -10.54 -12.94
C LYS A 37 -10.55 -10.24 -11.72
N THR A 38 -11.33 -11.23 -11.30
CA THR A 38 -12.22 -11.15 -10.14
C THR A 38 -11.59 -11.95 -9.00
N THR A 39 -11.49 -11.35 -7.81
CA THR A 39 -11.03 -12.04 -6.60
C THR A 39 -12.13 -13.00 -6.12
N CYS A 40 -11.80 -14.29 -6.04
CA CYS A 40 -12.66 -15.27 -5.37
C CYS A 40 -12.37 -15.28 -3.87
N GLU A 41 -13.36 -15.66 -3.06
CA GLU A 41 -13.22 -15.78 -1.60
C GLU A 41 -12.79 -17.20 -1.17
N ASP A 42 -12.66 -18.13 -2.13
CA ASP A 42 -12.16 -19.50 -1.92
C ASP A 42 -10.62 -19.57 -1.90
N LEU A 43 -10.07 -20.18 -0.83
CA LEU A 43 -8.65 -20.16 -0.46
C LEU A 43 -7.69 -20.84 -1.46
N ASP A 44 -8.16 -21.77 -2.29
CA ASP A 44 -7.31 -22.57 -3.19
C ASP A 44 -7.08 -21.93 -4.58
N ASN A 45 -7.86 -20.91 -4.98
CA ASN A 45 -7.68 -20.26 -6.29
C ASN A 45 -8.16 -18.78 -6.31
N PRO A 46 -7.32 -17.82 -5.89
CA PRO A 46 -7.75 -16.47 -5.54
C PRO A 46 -8.12 -15.55 -6.72
N ILE A 47 -7.92 -15.97 -7.97
CA ILE A 47 -8.17 -15.13 -9.17
C ILE A 47 -8.93 -15.94 -10.22
N ILE A 48 -10.19 -15.56 -10.45
CA ILE A 48 -10.96 -16.01 -11.62
C ILE A 48 -10.69 -15.03 -12.77
N GLN A 49 -10.39 -15.56 -13.95
CA GLN A 49 -10.39 -14.77 -15.20
C GLN A 49 -11.70 -15.00 -15.95
N GLU A 50 -12.52 -13.96 -15.99
CA GLU A 50 -13.83 -13.98 -16.63
C GLU A 50 -13.75 -13.26 -17.99
N GLU A 51 -14.21 -13.92 -19.05
CA GLU A 51 -14.27 -13.31 -20.38
C GLU A 51 -15.61 -12.60 -20.57
N ILE A 52 -15.58 -11.28 -20.58
CA ILE A 52 -16.78 -10.47 -20.80
C ILE A 52 -16.87 -10.15 -22.29
N VAL A 53 -17.86 -10.76 -22.93
CA VAL A 53 -18.12 -10.63 -24.38
C VAL A 53 -19.25 -9.65 -24.66
N ASN A 54 -20.19 -9.50 -23.72
CA ASN A 54 -21.37 -8.66 -23.85
C ASN A 54 -21.04 -7.19 -23.53
N ASP A 55 -21.39 -6.28 -24.45
CA ASP A 55 -21.15 -4.85 -24.33
C ASP A 55 -21.92 -4.18 -23.17
N ASP A 56 -23.11 -4.69 -22.86
CA ASP A 56 -24.02 -4.17 -21.83
C ASP A 56 -23.75 -4.75 -20.43
N GLU A 57 -22.76 -5.64 -20.32
CA GLU A 57 -22.38 -6.31 -19.07
C GLU A 57 -21.48 -5.42 -18.21
N ILE A 58 -21.76 -5.39 -16.91
CA ILE A 58 -21.05 -4.58 -15.90
C ILE A 58 -19.71 -5.25 -15.57
N LEU A 59 -18.63 -4.46 -15.57
CA LEU A 59 -17.30 -4.98 -15.24
C LEU A 59 -17.18 -5.29 -13.73
N PRO A 60 -16.55 -6.41 -13.34
CA PRO A 60 -16.47 -6.88 -11.95
C PRO A 60 -15.48 -6.06 -11.10
N PHE A 61 -15.83 -4.79 -10.85
CA PHE A 61 -15.13 -3.89 -9.93
C PHE A 61 -15.87 -3.84 -8.57
N LYS A 62 -15.40 -4.60 -7.58
CA LYS A 62 -15.64 -4.27 -6.16
C LYS A 62 -14.76 -3.05 -5.79
N MET A 63 -15.27 -1.84 -5.98
CA MET A 63 -14.72 -0.64 -5.30
C MET A 63 -15.35 -0.50 -3.90
N PRO A 64 -14.63 0.01 -2.89
CA PRO A 64 -15.24 0.39 -1.62
C PRO A 64 -16.31 1.48 -1.83
N HIS A 65 -17.38 1.44 -1.03
CA HIS A 65 -18.59 2.24 -1.28
C HIS A 65 -18.34 3.75 -1.28
N SER A 66 -18.51 4.37 -2.45
CA SER A 66 -18.50 5.83 -2.61
C SER A 66 -19.91 6.40 -2.36
N HIS A 67 -20.16 6.98 -1.20
CA HIS A 67 -21.43 7.63 -0.88
C HIS A 67 -21.61 8.93 -1.70
N ASN A 68 -22.57 8.92 -2.62
CA ASN A 68 -22.85 10.03 -3.53
C ASN A 68 -23.75 11.09 -2.86
N HIS A 69 -23.14 12.13 -2.29
CA HIS A 69 -23.88 13.30 -1.80
C HIS A 69 -24.05 14.36 -2.89
N GLY A 70 -25.28 14.86 -3.04
CA GLY A 70 -25.63 15.93 -3.99
C GLY A 70 -25.17 17.32 -3.52
N PRO A 71 -25.23 18.33 -4.40
CA PRO A 71 -24.70 19.66 -4.11
C PRO A 71 -25.61 20.45 -3.15
N GLY A 72 -25.07 20.84 -1.99
CA GLY A 72 -25.66 21.89 -1.15
C GLY A 72 -25.98 21.50 0.29
N CYS A 73 -24.97 21.41 1.14
CA CYS A 73 -25.06 21.72 2.58
C CYS A 73 -23.68 22.12 3.10
N SER A 74 -23.63 23.19 3.90
CA SER A 74 -22.44 23.52 4.69
C SER A 74 -22.43 22.64 5.93
N HIS A 75 -21.76 21.48 5.86
CA HIS A 75 -21.47 20.71 7.06
C HIS A 75 -20.30 21.33 7.81
N GLU A 76 -20.59 21.75 9.04
CA GLU A 76 -19.62 21.81 10.12
C GLU A 76 -19.14 20.36 10.33
N ALA A 77 -17.84 20.10 10.16
CA ALA A 77 -17.31 18.74 10.17
C ALA A 77 -17.48 18.13 11.58
N THR A 78 -18.09 16.95 11.68
CA THR A 78 -18.24 16.28 12.97
C THR A 78 -16.95 15.53 13.31
N ASP A 79 -16.63 15.40 14.60
CA ASP A 79 -15.41 14.70 15.05
C ASP A 79 -15.37 13.23 14.56
N VAL A 80 -16.54 12.65 14.26
CA VAL A 80 -16.70 11.29 13.71
C VAL A 80 -16.14 11.19 12.29
N ASP A 81 -16.37 12.19 11.44
CA ASP A 81 -15.86 12.23 10.06
C ASP A 81 -14.32 12.31 10.07
N ASN A 82 -13.77 13.13 10.96
CA ASN A 82 -12.33 13.31 11.15
C ASN A 82 -11.66 12.01 11.64
N ALA A 83 -12.23 11.36 12.66
CA ALA A 83 -11.70 10.09 13.18
C ALA A 83 -11.65 8.99 12.10
N LEU A 84 -12.70 8.90 11.26
CA LEU A 84 -12.76 7.96 10.14
C LEU A 84 -11.70 8.28 9.06
N GLU A 85 -11.49 9.57 8.72
CA GLU A 85 -10.43 9.95 7.78
C GLU A 85 -9.05 9.57 8.32
N MET A 86 -8.77 9.84 9.60
CA MET A 86 -7.50 9.48 10.24
C MET A 86 -7.28 7.96 10.26
N GLY A 87 -8.32 7.15 10.54
CA GLY A 87 -8.26 5.68 10.45
C GLY A 87 -7.89 5.18 9.06
N ILE A 88 -8.40 5.83 7.99
CA ILE A 88 -8.01 5.53 6.61
C ILE A 88 -6.56 5.94 6.34
N GLN A 89 -6.13 7.13 6.78
CA GLN A 89 -4.77 7.62 6.57
C GLN A 89 -3.71 6.76 7.29
N TYR A 90 -4.02 6.24 8.48
CA TYR A 90 -3.14 5.40 9.32
C TYR A 90 -3.28 3.89 9.10
N SER A 91 -3.93 3.48 8.01
CA SER A 91 -4.27 2.08 7.71
C SER A 91 -3.09 1.13 7.42
N LEU A 92 -1.83 1.59 7.40
CA LEU A 92 -0.68 0.75 7.03
C LEU A 92 -0.38 -0.39 8.02
N TYR A 93 -0.86 -0.31 9.27
CA TYR A 93 -0.75 -1.42 10.23
C TYR A 93 -1.33 -2.73 9.64
N SER A 94 -2.43 -2.63 8.88
CA SER A 94 -3.10 -3.74 8.19
C SER A 94 -2.32 -4.34 7.02
N LYS A 95 -1.08 -3.90 6.79
CA LYS A 95 -0.19 -4.33 5.70
C LYS A 95 1.18 -4.80 6.21
N ILE A 96 1.42 -4.71 7.53
CA ILE A 96 2.56 -5.32 8.20
C ILE A 96 2.42 -6.85 8.15
N ASP A 97 3.51 -7.56 7.92
CA ASP A 97 3.57 -9.00 8.12
C ASP A 97 3.79 -9.29 9.62
N MET A 98 2.69 -9.43 10.36
CA MET A 98 2.69 -9.68 11.81
C MET A 98 3.29 -11.05 12.18
N ILE A 99 3.45 -11.98 11.24
CA ILE A 99 4.10 -13.26 11.50
C ILE A 99 5.60 -13.01 11.60
N ASN A 100 6.18 -12.38 10.58
CA ASN A 100 7.63 -12.12 10.48
C ASN A 100 8.10 -10.83 11.16
N LEU A 101 7.22 -10.07 11.82
CA LEU A 101 7.63 -8.94 12.67
C LEU A 101 8.45 -9.47 13.87
N GLU A 102 9.65 -8.90 14.04
CA GLU A 102 10.59 -9.19 15.13
C GLU A 102 10.76 -7.92 15.98
N CYS A 103 10.77 -8.05 17.30
CA CYS A 103 11.16 -6.99 18.23
C CYS A 103 12.31 -7.50 19.10
N LEU A 104 13.33 -6.68 19.31
CA LEU A 104 14.49 -7.03 20.14
C LEU A 104 14.47 -6.21 21.43
N ASN A 105 14.92 -6.86 22.52
CA ASN A 105 14.87 -6.37 23.91
C ASN A 105 13.45 -6.16 24.47
N GLU A 106 12.42 -6.85 23.95
CA GLU A 106 11.07 -6.84 24.55
C GLU A 106 10.98 -7.77 25.79
N GLU A 107 10.40 -7.29 26.89
CA GLU A 107 10.19 -8.06 28.15
C GLU A 107 9.24 -9.25 27.94
N THR A 108 8.26 -9.11 27.04
CA THR A 108 7.29 -10.16 26.69
C THR A 108 7.40 -10.48 25.21
N GLU A 109 7.73 -11.73 24.88
CA GLU A 109 7.87 -12.22 23.51
C GLU A 109 6.61 -11.95 22.67
N GLY A 110 6.79 -11.26 21.54
CA GLY A 110 5.74 -10.86 20.62
C GLY A 110 4.96 -9.59 21.01
N SER A 111 5.24 -8.95 22.15
CA SER A 111 4.50 -7.76 22.59
C SER A 111 4.69 -6.53 21.70
N GLY A 112 5.82 -6.43 20.99
CA GLY A 112 6.08 -5.45 19.92
C GLY A 112 5.08 -5.51 18.75
N LYS A 113 4.24 -6.54 18.66
CA LYS A 113 3.13 -6.64 17.69
C LYS A 113 1.88 -5.88 18.15
N PHE A 114 1.71 -5.67 19.45
CA PHE A 114 0.49 -5.10 20.04
C PHE A 114 0.34 -3.58 19.86
N VAL A 115 1.42 -2.86 19.56
CA VAL A 115 1.41 -1.41 19.30
C VAL A 115 0.88 -1.03 17.92
N PHE A 116 0.78 -2.00 16.99
CA PHE A 116 0.29 -1.79 15.62
C PHE A 116 -1.19 -2.15 15.50
N LYS A 117 -2.04 -1.21 15.95
CA LYS A 117 -3.50 -1.33 16.06
C LYS A 117 -4.23 -0.22 15.26
N PRO A 118 -5.57 -0.25 15.11
CA PRO A 118 -6.34 0.84 14.50
C PRO A 118 -6.07 2.21 15.15
N TYR A 119 -6.32 3.30 14.41
CA TYR A 119 -6.18 4.66 14.95
C TYR A 119 -7.26 4.99 16.00
N GLU A 120 -8.45 4.39 15.88
CA GLU A 120 -9.47 4.41 16.93
C GLU A 120 -8.95 3.80 18.26
N ASP A 121 -8.24 2.68 18.18
CA ASP A 121 -7.71 1.92 19.32
C ASP A 121 -6.39 2.50 19.89
N ARG A 122 -5.88 3.62 19.39
CA ARG A 122 -4.55 4.14 19.80
C ARG A 122 -4.44 4.44 21.30
N LEU A 123 -5.55 4.77 21.94
CA LEU A 123 -5.68 5.07 23.38
C LEU A 123 -5.97 3.81 24.23
N ASP A 124 -5.99 2.61 23.64
CA ASP A 124 -6.04 1.34 24.37
C ASP A 124 -4.68 1.04 25.00
N PHE A 125 -4.45 1.59 26.19
CA PHE A 125 -3.23 1.38 26.96
C PHE A 125 -3.10 -0.05 27.57
N THR A 126 -4.05 -0.97 27.33
CA THR A 126 -3.90 -2.38 27.74
C THR A 126 -2.94 -3.17 26.86
N LYS A 127 -2.59 -2.62 25.68
CA LYS A 127 -1.71 -3.22 24.67
C LYS A 127 -0.46 -2.38 24.48
N PHE A 128 0.68 -2.91 24.89
CA PHE A 128 2.00 -2.24 24.87
C PHE A 128 3.14 -3.20 24.57
N VAL A 129 4.31 -2.63 24.30
CA VAL A 129 5.63 -3.27 24.43
C VAL A 129 6.44 -2.50 25.47
N GLN A 130 7.18 -3.22 26.31
CA GLN A 130 8.13 -2.69 27.28
C GLN A 130 9.48 -3.39 27.08
N SER A 131 10.59 -2.71 27.34
CA SER A 131 11.92 -3.32 27.27
C SER A 131 12.30 -4.13 28.50
N ASP A 132 13.12 -5.17 28.30
CA ASP A 132 13.52 -6.14 29.33
C ASP A 132 14.69 -5.64 30.21
N ALA A 133 15.81 -5.25 29.58
CA ALA A 133 17.08 -5.06 30.28
C ALA A 133 17.53 -3.60 30.46
N ASP A 134 17.14 -2.70 29.54
CA ASP A 134 17.56 -1.30 29.49
C ASP A 134 16.58 -0.46 28.65
N GLU A 135 16.91 0.80 28.36
CA GLU A 135 16.07 1.74 27.60
C GLU A 135 15.98 1.48 26.08
N GLU A 136 16.72 0.52 25.51
CA GLU A 136 16.85 0.36 24.06
C GLU A 136 15.80 -0.62 23.46
N LEU A 137 15.06 -0.20 22.43
CA LEU A 137 14.13 -1.07 21.67
C LEU A 137 14.40 -1.03 20.17
N LEU A 138 14.28 -2.18 19.49
CA LEU A 138 14.40 -2.28 18.03
C LEU A 138 13.29 -3.15 17.44
N LEU A 139 12.43 -2.56 16.60
CA LEU A 139 11.36 -3.25 15.90
C LEU A 139 11.71 -3.37 14.41
N ASN A 140 11.76 -4.61 13.91
CA ASN A 140 11.94 -4.95 12.50
C ASN A 140 10.59 -5.28 11.87
N ILE A 141 10.10 -4.39 11.02
CA ILE A 141 8.72 -4.35 10.50
C ILE A 141 8.72 -4.70 8.99
N PRO A 142 8.57 -5.97 8.61
CA PRO A 142 8.31 -6.37 7.23
C PRO A 142 6.89 -5.98 6.79
N PHE A 143 6.73 -5.64 5.51
CA PHE A 143 5.43 -5.38 4.89
C PHE A 143 5.07 -6.43 3.85
N THR A 144 3.78 -6.74 3.76
CA THR A 144 3.15 -7.60 2.72
C THR A 144 3.20 -7.01 1.30
N GLY A 145 3.86 -5.87 1.12
CA GLY A 145 3.94 -5.13 -0.12
C GLY A 145 4.88 -3.93 0.00
N ASN A 146 4.90 -3.08 -1.02
CA ASN A 146 5.68 -1.85 -1.01
C ASN A 146 4.83 -0.70 -0.47
N ILE A 147 5.24 -0.06 0.61
CA ILE A 147 4.62 1.17 1.12
C ILE A 147 5.40 2.41 0.69
N LYS A 148 4.70 3.54 0.71
CA LYS A 148 5.25 4.90 0.68
C LYS A 148 4.86 5.59 1.98
N LEU A 149 5.81 5.71 2.89
CA LEU A 149 5.58 6.27 4.23
C LEU A 149 5.54 7.81 4.15
N LYS A 150 4.55 8.41 4.80
CA LYS A 150 4.30 9.87 4.83
C LYS A 150 4.50 10.47 6.21
N ALA A 151 4.02 9.79 7.25
CA ALA A 151 4.19 10.23 8.63
C ALA A 151 4.05 9.05 9.60
N MET A 152 4.36 9.31 10.87
CA MET A 152 4.22 8.36 11.98
C MET A 152 3.68 9.08 13.22
N ILE A 153 2.91 8.37 14.05
CA ILE A 153 2.56 8.76 15.42
C ILE A 153 3.14 7.71 16.36
N ILE A 154 3.69 8.13 17.50
CA ILE A 154 4.17 7.26 18.57
C ILE A 154 3.53 7.73 19.88
N ILE A 155 2.94 6.82 20.64
CA ILE A 155 2.43 7.08 22.00
C ILE A 155 3.21 6.16 22.95
N GLY A 156 3.97 6.74 23.87
CA GLY A 156 4.66 6.05 24.96
C GLY A 156 3.99 6.25 26.32
N ALA A 157 4.70 5.90 27.39
CA ALA A 157 4.25 6.08 28.77
C ALA A 157 3.94 7.54 29.16
N ASN A 158 3.17 7.72 30.25
CA ASN A 158 2.92 9.05 30.84
C ASN A 158 3.97 9.43 31.91
N ASP A 159 5.17 8.85 31.80
CA ASP A 159 6.27 9.02 32.73
C ASP A 159 7.59 9.06 31.95
N ASP A 160 8.71 8.79 32.61
CA ASP A 160 10.04 8.94 32.04
C ASP A 160 10.42 7.77 31.10
N SER A 161 9.63 6.67 31.08
CA SER A 161 9.80 5.53 30.16
C SER A 161 9.23 5.77 28.74
N HIS A 162 8.65 6.95 28.47
CA HIS A 162 8.32 7.33 27.10
C HIS A 162 9.60 7.47 26.26
N PRO A 163 9.72 6.89 25.05
CA PRO A 163 10.90 7.06 24.23
C PRO A 163 11.12 8.54 23.90
N ASN A 164 12.37 9.01 23.98
CA ASN A 164 12.73 10.41 23.72
C ASN A 164 13.18 10.65 22.27
N ARG A 165 13.38 9.57 21.50
CA ARG A 165 13.99 9.61 20.17
C ARG A 165 13.66 8.35 19.38
N VAL A 166 13.56 8.47 18.07
CA VAL A 166 13.48 7.33 17.15
C VAL A 166 14.42 7.53 15.96
N LYS A 167 15.22 6.50 15.68
CA LYS A 167 15.98 6.33 14.43
C LYS A 167 15.23 5.38 13.51
N ILE A 168 15.18 5.73 12.23
CA ILE A 168 14.37 5.05 11.21
C ILE A 168 15.30 4.59 10.08
N TYR A 169 15.24 3.30 9.75
CA TYR A 169 16.01 2.70 8.66
C TYR A 169 15.04 2.01 7.69
N LYS A 170 15.27 2.15 6.38
CA LYS A 170 14.42 1.51 5.35
C LYS A 170 15.15 0.36 4.67
N ASN A 171 14.41 -0.68 4.31
CA ASN A 171 14.85 -1.80 3.47
C ASN A 171 16.13 -2.50 3.97
N ARG A 172 16.33 -2.52 5.30
CA ARG A 172 17.36 -3.29 6.00
C ARG A 172 16.65 -4.37 6.82
N PRO A 173 16.43 -5.58 6.28
CA PRO A 173 15.76 -6.64 7.02
C PRO A 173 16.64 -7.16 8.15
N LYS A 174 16.04 -7.55 9.28
CA LYS A 174 16.72 -8.19 10.42
C LYS A 174 17.89 -7.37 10.99
N MET A 175 17.71 -6.06 11.20
CA MET A 175 18.72 -5.26 11.89
C MET A 175 18.87 -5.69 13.35
N CYS A 176 20.09 -5.60 13.86
CA CYS A 176 20.42 -5.69 15.28
C CYS A 176 21.01 -4.36 15.80
N PHE A 177 21.29 -4.27 17.10
CA PHE A 177 21.79 -3.04 17.74
C PHE A 177 23.17 -2.59 17.21
N ASP A 178 24.00 -3.51 16.72
CA ASP A 178 25.25 -3.18 16.02
C ASP A 178 24.98 -2.43 14.70
N ASP A 179 23.96 -2.83 13.94
CA ASP A 179 23.56 -2.15 12.70
C ASP A 179 23.04 -0.73 12.97
N CYS A 180 22.47 -0.49 14.16
CA CYS A 180 21.95 0.81 14.60
C CYS A 180 23.03 1.85 14.96
N GLN A 181 24.31 1.48 14.85
CA GLN A 181 25.45 2.41 14.85
C GLN A 181 25.68 3.05 13.47
N SER A 182 25.10 2.50 12.40
CA SER A 182 25.13 3.09 11.06
C SER A 182 24.19 4.29 10.93
N THR A 183 24.40 5.12 9.90
CA THR A 183 23.56 6.32 9.69
C THR A 183 22.09 5.93 9.42
N PRO A 184 21.12 6.47 10.17
CA PRO A 184 19.70 6.27 9.89
C PRO A 184 19.25 7.01 8.63
N ASP A 185 18.16 6.55 8.02
CA ASP A 185 17.53 7.26 6.91
C ASP A 185 16.85 8.56 7.40
N GLN A 186 16.20 8.51 8.57
CA GLN A 186 15.65 9.67 9.27
C GLN A 186 15.69 9.43 10.78
N GLU A 187 15.82 10.50 11.58
CA GLU A 187 15.82 10.47 13.04
C GLU A 187 14.94 11.64 13.53
N PHE A 188 14.24 11.45 14.66
CA PHE A 188 13.46 12.48 15.32
C PHE A 188 13.68 12.44 16.83
N GLU A 189 13.79 13.61 17.45
CA GLU A 189 13.51 13.78 18.87
C GLU A 189 11.99 13.71 19.08
N LEU A 190 11.56 12.88 20.03
CA LEU A 190 10.16 12.63 20.36
C LEU A 190 9.72 13.50 21.54
N HIS A 191 8.43 13.81 21.55
CA HIS A 191 7.76 14.52 22.63
C HIS A 191 6.82 13.55 23.35
N ARG A 192 6.57 13.75 24.65
CA ARG A 192 5.56 12.96 25.37
C ARG A 192 4.17 13.33 24.88
N ASP A 193 3.44 12.37 24.34
CA ASP A 193 2.13 12.56 23.71
C ASP A 193 1.22 11.38 24.01
N MET A 194 0.30 11.54 24.97
CA MET A 194 -0.67 10.49 25.33
C MET A 194 -1.80 10.33 24.30
N ASP A 195 -2.13 11.41 23.59
CA ASP A 195 -3.37 11.52 22.79
C ASP A 195 -3.16 11.12 21.32
N GLY A 196 -1.90 10.99 20.88
CA GLY A 196 -1.52 10.75 19.50
C GLY A 196 -1.71 11.98 18.62
N THR A 197 -1.41 13.16 19.16
CA THR A 197 -1.57 14.47 18.50
C THR A 197 -0.35 14.91 17.68
N PHE A 198 0.84 14.42 18.01
CA PHE A 198 2.09 14.78 17.33
C PHE A 198 2.40 13.83 16.17
N GLU A 199 2.11 14.29 14.95
CA GLU A 199 2.46 13.62 13.71
C GLU A 199 3.91 13.95 13.29
N TYR A 200 4.77 12.93 13.18
CA TYR A 200 6.17 13.06 12.78
C TYR A 200 6.33 12.92 11.25
N PRO A 201 6.65 13.99 10.49
CA PRO A 201 6.57 14.00 9.03
C PRO A 201 7.80 13.33 8.38
N ILE A 202 7.55 12.25 7.64
CA ILE A 202 8.59 11.46 6.97
C ILE A 202 8.94 12.08 5.61
N LYS A 203 10.22 12.02 5.23
CA LYS A 203 10.73 12.43 3.92
C LYS A 203 10.21 11.49 2.82
N THR A 204 8.97 11.69 2.37
CA THR A 204 8.23 10.85 1.40
C THR A 204 9.01 10.47 0.14
N VAL A 205 9.93 11.31 -0.33
CA VAL A 205 10.83 10.99 -1.47
C VAL A 205 11.79 9.85 -1.12
N GLN A 206 12.40 9.91 0.07
CA GLN A 206 13.37 8.94 0.58
C GLN A 206 12.71 7.63 1.02
N PHE A 207 11.45 7.68 1.46
CA PHE A 207 10.62 6.54 1.89
C PHE A 207 9.48 6.24 0.90
N SER A 208 9.74 6.45 -0.39
CA SER A 208 8.78 6.23 -1.49
C SER A 208 8.62 4.76 -1.89
N SER A 209 9.58 3.92 -1.52
CA SER A 209 9.56 2.47 -1.73
C SER A 209 10.18 1.77 -0.51
N VAL A 210 9.32 1.30 0.38
CA VAL A 210 9.71 0.61 1.62
C VAL A 210 8.97 -0.73 1.68
N HIS A 211 9.73 -1.83 1.84
CA HIS A 211 9.19 -3.18 2.07
C HIS A 211 9.61 -3.75 3.43
N HIS A 212 10.60 -3.14 4.08
CA HIS A 212 10.97 -3.37 5.47
C HIS A 212 11.29 -2.04 6.14
N LEU A 213 10.81 -1.80 7.36
CA LEU A 213 11.10 -0.61 8.15
C LEU A 213 11.67 -1.06 9.49
N SER A 214 12.80 -0.52 9.90
CA SER A 214 13.34 -0.76 11.24
C SER A 214 13.23 0.53 12.06
N LEU A 215 12.56 0.44 13.21
CA LEU A 215 12.38 1.52 14.17
C LEU A 215 13.23 1.22 15.40
N HIS A 216 14.20 2.08 15.67
CA HIS A 216 15.12 1.97 16.79
C HIS A 216 14.87 3.11 17.77
N PHE A 217 14.59 2.78 19.02
CA PHE A 217 14.38 3.72 20.12
C PHE A 217 15.61 3.59 21.04
N PRO A 218 16.63 4.47 20.89
CA PRO A 218 17.90 4.33 21.60
C PRO A 218 17.88 4.88 23.03
N SER A 219 16.80 5.58 23.42
CA SER A 219 16.73 6.27 24.71
C SER A 219 15.32 6.76 25.08
N ASN A 220 15.06 6.93 26.38
CA ASN A 220 13.83 7.49 26.94
C ASN A 220 14.10 8.78 27.76
N PHE A 221 13.12 9.30 28.51
CA PHE A 221 13.28 10.55 29.26
C PHE A 221 14.00 10.42 30.62
N GLY A 222 14.45 9.22 31.02
CA GLY A 222 15.25 8.98 32.23
C GLY A 222 14.81 7.82 33.12
N ALA A 223 14.07 6.84 32.58
CA ALA A 223 13.71 5.60 33.27
C ALA A 223 14.57 4.42 32.80
N ASP A 224 14.69 3.37 33.62
CA ASP A 224 15.54 2.21 33.31
C ASP A 224 15.03 1.38 32.10
N THR A 225 13.74 1.48 31.75
CA THR A 225 13.09 0.77 30.64
C THR A 225 12.24 1.72 29.79
N THR A 226 11.96 1.35 28.54
CA THR A 226 11.15 2.11 27.58
C THR A 226 9.83 1.40 27.32
N CYS A 227 8.71 2.13 27.35
CA CYS A 227 7.36 1.60 27.15
C CYS A 227 6.59 2.35 26.04
N ILE A 228 6.00 1.59 25.11
CA ILE A 228 5.29 2.09 23.93
C ILE A 228 3.90 1.45 23.83
N TYR A 229 2.86 2.25 23.69
CA TYR A 229 1.47 1.82 23.53
C TYR A 229 0.99 1.79 22.08
N TYR A 230 1.48 2.67 21.22
CA TYR A 230 0.99 2.80 19.84
C TYR A 230 2.07 3.26 18.88
N ILE A 231 2.12 2.65 17.69
CA ILE A 231 2.88 3.14 16.55
C ILE A 231 1.95 3.19 15.33
N GLY A 232 1.45 4.39 15.02
CA GLY A 232 0.62 4.64 13.85
C GLY A 232 1.50 4.95 12.64
N LEU A 233 1.31 4.22 11.53
CA LEU A 233 2.03 4.46 10.27
C LEU A 233 1.08 4.99 9.18
N LYS A 234 1.34 6.21 8.70
CA LYS A 234 0.53 6.90 7.68
C LYS A 234 1.21 6.94 6.33
N GLY A 235 0.50 6.58 5.27
CA GLY A 235 1.09 6.51 3.93
C GLY A 235 0.21 5.91 2.84
N GLU A 236 0.84 5.35 1.81
CA GLU A 236 0.20 4.67 0.68
C GLU A 236 0.73 3.24 0.60
N PHE A 237 -0.13 2.24 0.34
CA PHE A 237 0.27 0.86 0.06
C PHE A 237 0.19 0.57 -1.45
N SER A 238 1.16 -0.21 -1.94
CA SER A 238 1.16 -0.78 -3.29
C SER A 238 1.49 -2.29 -3.21
N PRO A 239 0.67 -3.18 -3.82
CA PRO A 239 0.97 -4.60 -3.85
C PRO A 239 2.34 -4.86 -4.45
N MET A 240 3.13 -5.78 -3.86
CA MET A 240 4.42 -6.14 -4.43
C MET A 240 4.22 -6.84 -5.77
N HIS A 241 4.47 -6.10 -6.85
CA HIS A 241 4.53 -6.66 -8.19
C HIS A 241 5.80 -7.48 -8.30
N HIS A 242 5.70 -8.76 -7.96
CA HIS A 242 6.73 -9.75 -8.27
C HIS A 242 7.04 -9.66 -9.77
N HIS A 243 8.15 -9.01 -10.12
CA HIS A 243 8.77 -9.09 -11.43
C HIS A 243 9.48 -10.45 -11.58
N GLY A 244 8.76 -11.53 -11.30
CA GLY A 244 8.92 -12.74 -12.09
C GLY A 244 8.70 -12.32 -13.54
N VAL A 245 9.70 -12.57 -14.37
CA VAL A 245 9.85 -11.90 -15.67
C VAL A 245 8.70 -12.26 -16.60
N THR A 246 7.66 -11.43 -16.59
CA THR A 246 6.48 -11.56 -17.46
C THR A 246 6.88 -11.10 -18.86
N ILE A 247 7.58 -11.96 -19.59
CA ILE A 247 7.66 -11.88 -21.04
C ILE A 247 6.25 -12.13 -21.56
N CYS A 248 5.48 -11.06 -21.74
CA CYS A 248 4.29 -11.06 -22.57
C CYS A 248 4.71 -11.29 -24.02
N THR A 249 5.00 -12.55 -24.37
CA THR A 249 5.10 -12.99 -25.77
C THR A 249 3.73 -12.82 -26.39
N TYR A 250 3.46 -11.64 -26.93
CA TYR A 250 2.32 -11.42 -27.80
C TYR A 250 2.58 -12.15 -29.11
N GLU A 251 2.20 -13.43 -29.15
CA GLU A 251 2.00 -14.10 -30.43
C GLU A 251 0.84 -13.42 -31.16
N SER A 252 1.19 -12.45 -32.00
CA SER A 252 0.34 -11.98 -33.08
C SER A 252 0.16 -13.12 -34.09
N ARG A 253 -0.65 -14.13 -33.76
CA ARG A 253 -1.09 -15.14 -34.73
C ARG A 253 -1.94 -14.42 -35.78
N PRO A 254 -1.50 -14.33 -37.05
CA PRO A 254 -2.30 -13.70 -38.07
C PRO A 254 -3.56 -14.53 -38.26
N ASN A 255 -4.74 -13.91 -38.15
CA ASN A 255 -5.98 -14.59 -38.48
C ASN A 255 -6.07 -14.73 -40.01
N VAL A 256 -5.50 -15.80 -40.55
CA VAL A 256 -5.47 -16.14 -41.99
C VAL A 256 -6.85 -16.47 -42.59
N SER A 257 -7.93 -16.06 -41.93
CA SER A 257 -9.33 -16.28 -42.34
C SER A 257 -9.97 -15.07 -43.04
N ASP A 258 -9.33 -13.89 -43.02
CA ASP A 258 -9.94 -12.62 -43.44
C ASP A 258 -9.37 -12.01 -44.73
N HIS A 259 -8.62 -12.80 -45.52
CA HIS A 259 -8.37 -12.49 -46.94
C HIS A 259 -9.49 -13.05 -47.82
N LYS A 260 -10.66 -12.39 -47.75
CA LYS A 260 -11.69 -12.48 -48.79
C LYS A 260 -11.76 -11.19 -49.59
N GLN A 261 -10.98 -11.16 -50.67
CA GLN A 261 -11.35 -10.39 -51.85
C GLN A 261 -10.85 -11.12 -53.09
N ASP A 262 -11.77 -11.78 -53.79
CA ASP A 262 -11.69 -11.86 -55.24
C ASP A 262 -11.62 -10.44 -55.81
N LEU A 263 -10.91 -10.27 -56.92
CA LEU A 263 -11.41 -9.73 -58.20
C LEU A 263 -10.22 -9.41 -59.11
N PHE A 264 -10.24 -10.03 -60.29
CA PHE A 264 -9.50 -9.73 -61.53
C PHE A 264 -8.40 -8.65 -61.51
N ASP A 265 -7.22 -9.01 -62.04
CA ASP A 265 -6.89 -8.47 -63.36
C ASP A 265 -6.17 -9.50 -64.23
N SER A 266 -6.21 -9.30 -65.54
CA SER A 266 -5.75 -10.24 -66.57
C SER A 266 -4.72 -9.61 -67.49
N VAL A 267 -3.52 -10.18 -67.56
CA VAL A 267 -2.77 -10.23 -68.83
C VAL A 267 -2.01 -11.56 -68.92
N ASN A 268 -2.34 -12.37 -69.92
CA ASN A 268 -1.40 -13.35 -70.46
C ASN A 268 -0.63 -12.65 -71.58
N HIS A 269 0.70 -12.57 -71.48
CA HIS A 269 1.55 -12.14 -72.59
C HIS A 269 2.74 -13.10 -72.73
N GLN A 270 2.67 -13.94 -73.76
CA GLN A 270 3.85 -14.57 -74.36
C GLN A 270 4.55 -13.56 -75.29
N ILE A 271 5.52 -14.07 -76.06
CA ILE A 271 6.14 -13.51 -77.27
C ILE A 271 7.46 -12.75 -76.96
N HIS A 272 8.63 -13.16 -77.47
CA HIS A 272 8.91 -14.31 -78.35
C HIS A 272 10.23 -15.02 -78.02
#